data_AF-A0A1F3BZT6-F1
#
_entry.id   AF-A0A1F3BZT6-F1
#
_cell.length_a   1.000
_cell.length_b   1.000
_cell.length_c   1.000
_cell.angle_alpha   90.00
_cell.angle_beta   90.00
_cell.angle_gamma   90.00
#
_symmetry.space_group_name_H-M   'P 1'
#
loop_
_entity.id
_entity.type
_entity.pdbx_description
1 polymer ?
#
loop_
_entity_poly.entity_id
_entity_poly.type
_entity_poly.pdbx_seq_one_letter_code
_entity_poly.pdbx_strand_id
1 'polypeptide(L)' 'MTIVNWSPKAVDSLNKLVDFIEIKWDKKVTNKLLDEIDQIIEIIKLNPKIYPLFSRKKHQKRIT' A
#
# COMPACT_ATOMS: atom_id res chain seq x y z
N MET A 1 -16.69 -10.09 1.73
CA MET A 1 -15.26 -10.09 2.04
C MET A 1 -14.52 -9.67 0.77
N THR A 2 -13.81 -8.54 0.77
CA THR A 2 -13.14 -8.02 -0.43
C THR A 2 -11.75 -8.63 -0.54
N ILE A 3 -11.44 -9.30 -1.65
CA ILE A 3 -10.12 -9.87 -1.93
C ILE A 3 -9.21 -8.75 -2.44
N VAL A 4 -8.01 -8.63 -1.86
CA VAL A 4 -6.99 -7.67 -2.29
C VAL A 4 -6.08 -8.32 -3.31
N ASN A 5 -6.10 -7.81 -4.54
CA ASN A 5 -5.24 -8.27 -5.61
C ASN A 5 -4.14 -7.24 -5.87
N TRP A 6 -2.89 -7.64 -5.63
CA TRP A 6 -1.73 -6.82 -5.93
C TRP A 6 -1.35 -6.95 -7.40
N SER A 7 -1.19 -5.81 -8.08
CA SER A 7 -0.60 -5.84 -9.43
C SER A 7 0.89 -6.20 -9.35
N PRO A 8 1.46 -6.87 -10.37
CA PRO A 8 2.90 -7.18 -10.40
C PRO A 8 3.78 -5.93 -10.19
N LYS A 9 3.37 -4.78 -10.75
CA LYS A 9 4.06 -3.50 -10.56
C LYS A 9 4.02 -3.01 -9.12
N ALA A 10 2.92 -3.25 -8.40
CA ALA A 10 2.80 -2.86 -6.99
C ALA A 10 3.71 -3.71 -6.11
N VAL A 11 3.81 -5.02 -6.37
CA VAL A 11 4.76 -5.92 -5.69
C VAL A 11 6.20 -5.48 -5.93
N ASP A 12 6.59 -5.25 -7.19
CA ASP A 12 7.94 -4.77 -7.54
C ASP A 12 8.27 -3.42 -6.87
N SER A 13 7.31 -2.50 -6.82
CA SER A 13 7.49 -1.20 -6.16
C SER A 13 7.65 -1.35 -4.64
N LEU A 14 6.88 -2.23 -4.01
CA LEU A 14 6.97 -2.49 -2.58
C LEU A 14 8.32 -3.12 -2.22
N ASN A 15 8.78 -4.12 -2.99
CA ASN A 15 10.07 -4.77 -2.77
C ASN A 15 11.22 -3.75 -2.85
N LYS A 16 11.23 -2.91 -3.90
CA LYS A 16 12.26 -1.84 -4.04
C LYS A 16 12.24 -0.84 -2.88
N LEU A 17 11.06 -0.52 -2.37
CA LEU A 17 10.92 0.38 -1.22
C LEU A 17 11.45 -0.27 0.06
N VAL A 18 11.11 -1.54 0.29
CA VAL A 18 11.59 -2.34 1.42
C VAL A 18 13.11 -2.45 1.39
N ASP A 19 13.69 -2.84 0.26
CA ASP A 19 15.13 -2.96 0.07
C ASP A 19 15.83 -1.62 0.35
N PHE A 20 15.30 -0.52 -0.18
CA PHE A 20 15.84 0.81 0.04
C PHE A 20 15.82 1.22 1.51
N ILE A 21 14.70 0.98 2.21
CA ILE A 21 14.53 1.38 3.61
C ILE A 21 15.39 0.52 4.53
N GLU A 22 15.48 -0.79 4.28
CA GLU A 22 16.31 -1.69 5.07
C GLU A 22 17.80 -1.35 4.93
N ILE A 23 18.25 -0.92 3.75
CA ILE A 23 19.63 -0.45 3.54
C ILE A 23 19.88 0.91 4.22
N LYS A 24 18.92 1.84 4.14
CA LYS A 24 19.09 3.21 4.62
C LYS A 24 18.89 3.38 6.12
N TRP A 25 18.04 2.54 6.71
CA TRP A 25 17.69 2.54 8.13
C TRP A 25 17.95 1.15 8.70
N ASP A 26 16.93 0.55 9.30
CA ASP A 26 17.01 -0.77 9.90
C ASP A 26 15.71 -1.53 9.67
N LYS A 27 15.76 -2.83 9.99
CA LYS A 27 14.62 -3.72 9.87
C LYS A 27 13.42 -3.31 10.72
N LYS A 28 13.62 -2.60 11.84
CA LYS A 28 12.53 -2.15 12.70
C LYS A 28 11.72 -1.06 12.02
N VAL A 29 12.38 -0.12 11.34
CA VAL A 29 11.72 0.92 10.53
C VAL A 29 10.97 0.28 9.36
N THR A 30 11.60 -0.68 8.66
CA THR A 30 10.95 -1.43 7.57
C THR A 30 9.69 -2.17 8.04
N ASN A 31 9.76 -2.89 9.16
CA ASN A 31 8.60 -3.61 9.71
C ASN A 31 7.46 -2.65 10.06
N LYS A 32 7.78 -1.50 10.68
CA LYS A 32 6.77 -0.49 11.01
C LYS A 32 6.05 0.04 9.76
N LEU A 33 6.78 0.27 8.66
CA LEU A 33 6.16 0.68 7.40
C LEU A 33 5.22 -0.40 6.86
N LEU A 34 5.63 -1.67 6.89
CA LEU A 34 4.80 -2.78 6.42
C LEU A 34 3.53 -2.90 7.26
N ASP A 35 3.64 -2.77 8.58
CA ASP A 35 2.48 -2.76 9.49
C ASP A 35 1.51 -1.61 9.15
N GLU A 36 2.02 -0.40 8.86
CA GLU A 36 1.19 0.74 8.46
C GLU A 36 0.49 0.49 7.11
N ILE A 37 1.17 -0.11 6.13
CA ILE A 37 0.58 -0.48 4.84
C ILE A 37 -0.55 -1.49 5.04
N ASP A 38 -0.34 -2.54 5.85
CA ASP A 38 -1.34 -3.56 6.14
C ASP A 38 -2.56 -2.97 6.84
N GLN A 39 -2.37 -2.07 7.81
CA GLN A 39 -3.47 -1.36 8.47
C GLN A 39 -4.32 -0.56 7.47
N ILE A 40 -3.69 0.17 6.55
CA ILE A 40 -4.40 0.93 5.52
C ILE A 40 -5.19 0.00 4.59
N ILE A 41 -4.62 -1.14 4.22
CA ILE A 41 -5.30 -2.15 3.40
C ILE A 41 -6.54 -2.68 4.13
N GLU A 42 -6.46 -2.97 5.43
CA GLU A 42 -7.62 -3.41 6.20
C GLU A 42 -8.71 -2.33 6.28
N ILE A 43 -8.34 -1.06 6.47
CA ILE A 43 -9.28 0.06 6.42
C ILE A 43 -9.98 0.13 5.04
N ILE A 44 -9.24 -0.04 3.95
CA ILE A 44 -9.79 -0.05 2.59
C ILE A 44 -10.70 -1.27 2.37
N LYS A 45 -10.36 -2.43 2.91
CA LYS A 45 -11.20 -3.64 2.82
C LYS A 45 -12.53 -3.44 3.53
N LEU A 46 -12.53 -2.77 4.69
CA LEU A 46 -13.74 -2.43 5.45
C LEU A 46 -14.57 -1.35 4.75
N ASN A 47 -13.93 -0.33 4.17
CA ASN A 47 -14.60 0.73 3.44
C ASN A 47 -13.87 1.10 2.14
N PRO A 48 -14.14 0.40 1.02
CA PRO A 48 -13.50 0.69 -0.27
C PRO A 48 -13.81 2.08 -0.83
N LYS A 49 -14.82 2.76 -0.27
CA LYS A 49 -15.25 4.10 -0.68
C LYS A 49 -14.56 5.24 0.08
N ILE A 50 -13.73 4.93 1.08
CA ILE A 50 -13.15 5.92 2.00
C ILE A 50 -12.29 6.99 1.32
N TYR A 51 -11.52 6.63 0.28
CA TYR A 51 -10.69 7.58 -0.45
C TYR A 51 -11.42 8.16 -1.69
N PRO A 52 -11.17 9.45 -2.01
CA PRO A 52 -11.72 10.08 -3.21
C PRO A 52 -11.12 9.49 -4.48
N LEU A 53 -11.88 9.59 -5.58
CA LEU A 53 -11.37 9.23 -6.91
C LEU A 53 -10.28 10.23 -7.33
N PHE A 54 -9.09 9.71 -7.53
CA PHE A 54 -7.95 10.46 -8.07
C PHE A 54 -8.01 10.54 -9.59
N SER A 55 -8.36 9.43 -10.26
CA SER A 55 -8.55 9.40 -11.71
C SER A 55 -9.90 8.78 -12.06
N ARG A 56 -10.83 9.61 -12.55
CA ARG A 56 -12.14 9.14 -13.01
C ARG A 56 -12.01 8.18 -14.20
N LYS A 57 -11.15 8.51 -15.17
CA LYS A 57 -10.91 7.68 -16.37
C LYS A 57 -10.39 6.28 -16.03
N LYS A 58 -9.53 6.16 -15.02
CA LYS A 58 -8.91 4.88 -14.61
C LYS A 58 -9.58 4.24 -13.39
N HIS A 59 -10.62 4.88 -12.83
CA HIS A 59 -11.25 4.49 -11.56
C HIS A 59 -10.25 4.28 -10.41
N GLN A 60 -9.18 5.09 -10.38
CA GLN A 60 -8.12 5.00 -9.38
C GLN A 60 -8.38 5.95 -8.22
N LYS A 61 -8.03 5.51 -7.02
CA LYS A 61 -8.04 6.29 -5.78
C LYS A 61 -6.62 6.39 -5.23
N ARG A 62 -6.34 7.46 -4.49
CA ARG A 62 -5.03 7.69 -3.88
C ARG A 62 -5.20 7.84 -2.38
N ILE A 63 -4.35 7.15 -1.64
CA ILE A 63 -4.13 7.40 -0.21
C ILE A 63 -3.18 8.61 -0.13
N THR A 64 -3.62 9.67 0.54
CA THR A 64 -2.86 10.91 0.78
C THR A 64 -2.65 11.10 2.25
#